data_AF-A0A7J6QJI3-F1
#
_entry.id   AF-A0A7J6QJI3-F1
#
_cell.length_a   1.000
_cell.length_b   1.000
_cell.length_c   1.000
_cell.angle_alpha   90.00
_cell.angle_beta   90.00
_cell.angle_gamma   90.00
#
_symmetry.space_group_name_H-M   'P 1'
#
loop_
_entity.id
_entity.type
_entity.pdbx_description
1 polymer ?
#
loop_
_entity_poly.entity_id
_entity_poly.type
_entity_poly.pdbx_seq_one_letter_code
_entity_poly.pdbx_strand_id
1 'polypeptide(L)'
;MLQHVAFFLFVTALVCSAPLYADVLHDFVVKLNFSRTEVEDAEATRIRFPGGQTFSCSIGGDAVSRRIPGGVDDLVVKAKSLAISPRCHHYRFPTEYWSYELCPGKEASQFRVDGSTPSSKHVPKTLIGSFVEGSRRVLGNGTIEERYDGGAANRAATVHYVCARATDIFTEITEPEIHQYRFVLGHPAACNTYTLDDGTYVYDEFEDEGP
;
A
#
# COMPACT_ATOMS: atom_id res chain seq x y z
N MET A 1 78.14 27.80 12.81
CA MET A 1 76.90 28.15 13.53
C MET A 1 75.80 28.29 12.49
N LEU A 2 75.08 27.21 12.23
CA LEU A 2 74.03 27.10 11.20
C LEU A 2 72.67 27.18 11.89
N GLN A 3 71.91 28.23 11.61
CA GLN A 3 70.56 28.41 12.14
C GLN A 3 69.55 27.78 11.17
N HIS A 4 68.76 26.83 11.67
CA HIS A 4 67.80 26.03 10.91
C HIS A 4 66.60 26.88 10.48
N VAL A 5 66.33 26.92 9.17
CA VAL A 5 65.06 27.41 8.61
C VAL A 5 64.18 26.18 8.38
N ALA A 6 63.13 26.04 9.19
CA ALA A 6 62.12 25.00 9.03
C ALA A 6 61.17 25.40 7.88
N PHE A 7 61.24 24.66 6.77
CA PHE A 7 60.32 24.79 5.64
C PHE A 7 59.06 23.94 5.94
N PHE A 8 57.99 24.59 6.37
CA PHE A 8 56.66 23.98 6.49
C PHE A 8 56.04 23.86 5.09
N LEU A 9 56.09 22.66 4.52
CA LEU A 9 55.37 22.33 3.29
C LEU A 9 53.91 21.99 3.65
N PHE A 10 53.02 22.98 3.53
CA PHE A 10 51.58 22.78 3.58
C PHE A 10 51.13 22.09 2.28
N VAL A 11 50.80 20.81 2.35
CA VAL A 11 50.06 20.11 1.29
C VAL A 11 48.60 20.52 1.41
N THR A 12 48.18 21.52 0.65
CA THR A 12 46.76 21.84 0.47
C THR A 12 46.14 20.79 -0.43
N ALA A 13 45.43 19.84 0.17
CA ALA A 13 44.51 18.98 -0.55
C ALA A 13 43.41 19.87 -1.17
N LEU A 14 43.38 19.93 -2.50
CA LEU A 14 42.22 20.38 -3.25
C LEU A 14 41.09 19.37 -3.01
N VAL A 15 40.28 19.64 -1.98
CA VAL A 15 38.96 19.03 -1.85
C VAL A 15 38.10 19.73 -2.91
N CYS A 16 37.87 19.07 -4.03
CA CYS A 16 36.82 19.42 -4.97
C CYS A 16 35.48 19.25 -4.24
N SER A 17 34.99 20.31 -3.59
CA SER A 17 33.60 20.41 -3.19
C SER A 17 32.74 20.56 -4.45
N ALA A 18 32.26 19.44 -4.97
CA ALA A 18 31.13 19.44 -5.89
C ALA A 18 29.93 20.09 -5.19
N PRO A 19 29.13 20.91 -5.89
CA PRO A 19 28.03 21.61 -5.27
C PRO A 19 26.95 20.61 -4.83
N LEU A 20 26.63 20.68 -3.55
CA LEU A 20 25.32 20.34 -2.98
C LEU A 20 24.24 21.05 -3.79
N TYR A 21 23.59 20.37 -4.74
CA TYR A 21 22.26 20.73 -5.25
C TYR A 21 21.70 19.59 -6.10
N ALA A 22 20.91 18.72 -5.47
CA ALA A 22 19.72 18.12 -6.09
C ALA A 22 18.87 17.46 -4.99
N ASP A 23 18.44 18.26 -4.03
CA ASP A 23 17.22 18.00 -3.27
C ASP A 23 16.06 18.32 -4.23
N VAL A 24 15.85 17.45 -5.22
CA VAL A 24 14.79 17.61 -6.22
C VAL A 24 13.68 16.65 -5.84
N LEU A 25 12.73 17.17 -5.06
CA LEU A 25 11.30 16.82 -5.03
C LEU A 25 10.99 15.39 -5.51
N HIS A 26 10.97 14.46 -4.56
CA HIS A 26 10.59 13.06 -4.77
C HIS A 26 9.06 12.86 -4.94
N ASP A 27 8.27 13.94 -4.98
CA ASP A 27 6.82 13.89 -5.13
C ASP A 27 6.40 14.40 -6.51
N PHE A 28 6.51 13.56 -7.53
CA PHE A 28 5.81 13.82 -8.79
C PHE A 28 5.19 12.54 -9.35
N VAL A 29 3.90 12.63 -9.66
CA VAL A 29 3.16 11.56 -10.34
C VAL A 29 3.25 11.81 -11.83
N VAL A 30 3.87 10.89 -12.56
CA VAL A 30 3.91 10.93 -14.03
C VAL A 30 2.79 10.05 -14.58
N LYS A 31 1.86 10.66 -15.31
CA LYS A 31 0.91 9.89 -16.13
C LYS A 31 1.57 9.60 -17.48
N LEU A 32 1.92 8.34 -17.72
CA LEU A 32 2.42 7.90 -19.02
C LEU A 32 1.24 7.73 -19.98
N ASN A 33 1.35 8.32 -21.17
CA ASN A 33 0.39 8.12 -22.25
C ASN A 33 1.10 7.48 -23.44
N PHE A 34 0.70 6.27 -23.81
CA PHE A 34 1.34 5.53 -24.88
C PHE A 34 0.64 5.81 -26.20
N SER A 35 1.40 6.28 -27.20
CA SER A 35 0.92 6.41 -28.57
C SER A 35 1.78 5.58 -29.52
N ARG A 36 1.16 5.00 -30.55
CA ARG A 36 1.86 4.31 -31.65
C ARG A 36 2.39 5.26 -32.72
N THR A 37 1.95 6.52 -32.72
CA THR A 37 2.45 7.51 -33.67
C THR A 37 3.85 7.96 -33.25
N GLU A 38 4.82 7.87 -34.15
CA GLU A 38 6.14 8.44 -33.94
C GLU A 38 6.00 9.94 -33.72
N VAL A 39 6.37 10.40 -32.53
CA VAL A 39 6.45 11.82 -32.22
C VAL A 39 7.84 12.27 -32.65
N GLU A 40 7.93 13.03 -33.73
CA GLU A 40 9.15 13.74 -34.14
C GLU A 40 9.35 14.96 -33.24
N ASP A 41 9.73 14.70 -32.00
CA ASP A 41 10.13 15.73 -31.05
C ASP A 41 11.65 15.62 -30.84
N ALA A 42 12.36 16.67 -31.22
CA ALA A 42 13.82 16.75 -31.14
C ALA A 42 14.33 16.68 -29.68
N GLU A 43 13.47 17.00 -28.72
CA GLU A 43 13.78 16.95 -27.28
C GLU A 43 13.31 15.64 -26.62
N ALA A 44 12.68 14.73 -27.37
CA ALA A 44 12.25 13.45 -26.82
C ALA A 44 13.43 12.58 -26.37
N THR A 45 13.36 12.10 -25.14
CA THR A 45 14.34 11.16 -24.60
C THR A 45 14.03 9.75 -25.12
N ARG A 46 15.03 9.10 -25.73
CA ARG A 46 14.89 7.75 -26.29
C ARG A 46 15.40 6.70 -25.33
N ILE A 47 14.54 5.75 -24.98
CA ILE A 47 14.84 4.64 -24.07
C ILE A 47 14.86 3.34 -24.87
N ARG A 48 15.96 2.59 -24.79
CA ARG A 48 16.10 1.26 -25.42
C ARG A 48 15.92 0.17 -24.39
N PHE A 49 15.06 -0.80 -24.68
CA PHE A 49 14.84 -1.95 -23.81
C PHE A 49 15.64 -3.18 -24.28
N PRO A 50 15.98 -4.12 -23.37
CA PRO A 50 16.52 -5.42 -23.73
C PRO A 50 15.49 -6.18 -24.60
N GLY A 51 15.75 -6.26 -25.90
CA GLY A 51 14.76 -6.70 -26.90
C GLY A 51 14.76 -5.86 -28.18
N GLY A 52 15.52 -4.76 -28.21
CA GLY A 52 15.76 -3.95 -29.41
C GLY A 52 14.68 -2.90 -29.70
N GLN A 53 13.60 -2.88 -28.90
CA GLN A 53 12.56 -1.86 -28.98
C GLN A 53 13.09 -0.54 -28.42
N THR A 54 12.76 0.56 -29.10
CA THR A 54 13.10 1.92 -28.69
C THR A 54 11.83 2.71 -28.51
N PHE A 55 11.65 3.35 -27.36
CA PHE A 55 10.53 4.25 -27.07
C PHE A 55 11.05 5.68 -26.99
N SER A 56 10.26 6.63 -27.48
CA SER A 56 10.54 8.06 -27.36
C SER A 56 9.57 8.67 -26.35
N CYS A 57 10.08 9.32 -25.32
CA CYS A 57 9.30 9.98 -24.29
C CYS A 57 9.51 11.49 -24.40
N SER A 58 8.43 12.25 -24.55
CA SER A 58 8.44 13.70 -24.44
C SER A 58 7.59 14.13 -23.23
N ILE A 59 8.11 15.10 -22.48
CA ILE A 59 7.34 15.79 -21.45
C ILE A 59 6.71 16.99 -22.15
N GLY A 60 5.39 16.96 -22.33
CA GLY A 60 4.69 18.09 -22.94
C GLY A 60 5.02 19.38 -22.18
N GLY A 61 5.51 20.40 -22.87
CA GLY A 61 6.01 21.66 -22.29
C GLY A 61 4.98 22.44 -21.44
N ASP A 62 3.69 22.09 -21.54
CA ASP A 62 2.62 22.65 -20.71
C ASP A 62 2.47 21.97 -19.33
N ALA A 63 3.26 20.94 -19.02
CA ALA A 63 3.26 20.26 -17.72
C ALA A 63 4.13 20.96 -16.65
N VAL A 64 4.31 22.28 -16.76
CA VAL A 64 4.96 23.09 -15.71
C VAL A 64 4.01 23.21 -14.52
N SER A 65 4.28 22.39 -13.51
CA SER A 65 4.09 22.64 -12.08
C SER A 65 3.01 23.68 -11.74
N ARG A 66 1.76 23.24 -11.62
CA ARG A 66 0.85 23.91 -10.68
C ARG A 66 1.33 23.57 -9.28
N ARG A 67 2.25 24.36 -8.72
CA ARG A 67 2.42 24.42 -7.27
C ARG A 67 1.10 24.91 -6.70
N ILE A 68 0.32 24.03 -6.09
CA ILE A 68 -0.83 24.41 -5.29
C ILE A 68 -0.25 25.04 -4.02
N PRO A 69 -0.37 26.36 -3.81
CA PRO A 69 0.18 27.02 -2.65
C PRO A 69 -0.82 26.84 -1.50
N GLY A 70 -0.52 25.88 -0.63
CA GLY A 70 -1.18 25.76 0.67
C GLY A 70 -2.46 24.93 0.65
N GLY A 71 -2.39 23.81 1.37
CA GLY A 71 -3.53 22.96 1.64
C GLY A 71 -3.26 21.56 1.15
N VAL A 72 -2.59 20.76 2.00
CA VAL A 72 -2.58 19.30 2.03
C VAL A 72 -3.03 18.71 0.70
N ASP A 73 -2.08 18.54 -0.23
CA ASP A 73 -2.29 17.71 -1.42
C ASP A 73 -2.39 16.28 -0.91
N ASP A 74 -3.59 15.99 -0.41
CA ASP A 74 -4.22 14.70 -0.37
C ASP A 74 -4.21 14.24 -1.83
N LEU A 75 -3.06 13.72 -2.26
CA LEU A 75 -2.98 12.81 -3.37
C LEU A 75 -3.74 11.59 -2.88
N VAL A 76 -5.06 11.73 -2.89
CA VAL A 76 -6.03 10.67 -2.97
C VAL A 76 -5.65 9.99 -4.27
N VAL A 77 -4.64 9.13 -4.19
CA VAL A 77 -4.65 7.86 -4.86
C VAL A 77 -6.03 7.36 -4.53
N LYS A 78 -6.99 7.66 -5.42
CA LYS A 78 -8.27 7.00 -5.48
C LYS A 78 -7.83 5.59 -5.78
N ALA A 79 -7.45 4.87 -4.72
CA ALA A 79 -7.25 3.46 -4.68
C ALA A 79 -8.50 2.97 -5.36
N LYS A 80 -8.35 2.57 -6.63
CA LYS A 80 -9.35 1.82 -7.37
C LYS A 80 -9.78 0.79 -6.37
N SER A 81 -10.99 0.99 -5.81
CA SER A 81 -11.36 0.53 -4.47
C SER A 81 -10.77 -0.85 -4.30
N LEU A 82 -9.77 -1.02 -3.43
CA LEU A 82 -9.13 -2.32 -3.17
C LEU A 82 -10.27 -3.33 -3.22
N ALA A 83 -10.26 -4.22 -4.22
CA ALA A 83 -11.45 -4.94 -4.68
C ALA A 83 -11.86 -6.05 -3.70
N ILE A 84 -11.83 -5.71 -2.43
CA ILE A 84 -12.26 -6.45 -1.27
C ILE A 84 -13.78 -6.31 -1.26
N SER A 85 -14.43 -7.44 -1.52
CA SER A 85 -15.88 -7.55 -1.51
C SER A 85 -16.45 -7.05 -0.18
N PRO A 86 -17.48 -6.19 -0.17
CA PRO A 86 -18.14 -5.72 1.05
C PRO A 86 -19.12 -6.78 1.63
N ARG A 87 -19.08 -8.01 1.11
CA ARG A 87 -19.89 -9.14 1.60
C ARG A 87 -19.31 -9.63 2.92
N CYS A 88 -20.20 -10.09 3.80
CA CYS A 88 -19.79 -10.68 5.05
C CYS A 88 -19.38 -12.14 4.84
N HIS A 89 -18.27 -12.54 5.45
CA HIS A 89 -17.75 -13.89 5.42
C HIS A 89 -17.79 -14.50 6.81
N HIS A 90 -18.18 -15.78 6.90
CA HIS A 90 -18.25 -16.53 8.15
C HIS A 90 -17.07 -17.46 8.25
N TYR A 91 -16.38 -17.39 9.38
CA TYR A 91 -15.20 -18.19 9.66
C TYR A 91 -15.46 -19.03 10.90
N ARG A 92 -15.22 -20.33 10.78
CA ARG A 92 -15.34 -21.28 11.88
C ARG A 92 -14.17 -22.24 11.84
N PHE A 93 -13.39 -22.26 12.92
CA PHE A 93 -12.38 -23.30 13.11
C PHE A 93 -12.99 -24.53 13.77
N PRO A 94 -12.67 -25.75 13.31
CA PRO A 94 -13.23 -26.97 13.88
C PRO A 94 -12.92 -27.15 15.37
N THR A 95 -11.76 -26.65 15.81
CA THR A 95 -11.27 -26.78 17.18
C THR A 95 -11.64 -25.61 18.09
N GLU A 96 -12.23 -24.55 17.54
CA GLU A 96 -12.53 -23.36 18.31
C GLU A 96 -13.97 -23.31 18.78
N TYR A 97 -14.11 -22.70 19.95
CA TYR A 97 -15.39 -22.48 20.59
C TYR A 97 -16.20 -21.37 19.88
N TRP A 98 -15.52 -20.38 19.28
CA TRP A 98 -16.15 -19.23 18.65
C TRP A 98 -16.21 -19.36 17.13
N SER A 99 -17.25 -18.74 16.55
CA SER A 99 -17.33 -18.45 15.12
C SER A 99 -17.24 -16.94 14.94
N TYR A 100 -16.74 -16.51 13.79
CA TYR A 100 -16.48 -15.12 13.49
C TYR A 100 -17.17 -14.72 12.19
N GLU A 101 -17.65 -13.49 12.13
CA GLU A 101 -18.15 -12.86 10.92
C GLU A 101 -17.37 -11.58 10.69
N LEU A 102 -16.80 -11.44 9.49
CA LEU A 102 -16.14 -10.22 9.06
C LEU A 102 -16.86 -9.67 7.84
N CYS A 103 -17.25 -8.40 7.91
CA CYS A 103 -17.80 -7.63 6.81
C CYS A 103 -16.79 -6.53 6.46
N PRO A 104 -15.93 -6.71 5.43
CA PRO A 104 -14.88 -5.77 5.09
C PRO A 104 -15.40 -4.33 4.93
N GLY A 105 -14.74 -3.38 5.58
CA GLY A 105 -15.15 -1.97 5.59
C GLY A 105 -16.43 -1.67 6.39
N LYS A 106 -16.95 -2.60 7.19
CA LYS A 106 -18.16 -2.40 8.02
C LYS A 106 -17.95 -2.77 9.47
N GLU A 107 -17.86 -4.06 9.78
CA GLU A 107 -17.77 -4.57 11.16
C GLU A 107 -17.19 -5.99 11.22
N ALA A 108 -16.68 -6.33 12.39
CA ALA A 108 -16.27 -7.67 12.78
C ALA A 108 -17.06 -8.10 14.02
N SER A 109 -17.55 -9.34 14.04
CA SER A 109 -18.31 -9.89 15.17
C SER A 109 -17.94 -11.34 15.46
N GLN A 110 -18.18 -11.79 16.68
CA GLN A 110 -18.08 -13.19 17.09
C GLN A 110 -19.45 -13.70 17.55
N PHE A 111 -19.70 -14.99 17.36
CA PHE A 111 -20.94 -15.64 17.76
C PHE A 111 -20.69 -17.12 18.10
N ARG A 112 -21.64 -17.71 18.84
CA ARG A 112 -21.62 -19.13 19.19
C ARG A 112 -22.59 -19.89 18.31
N VAL A 113 -22.12 -20.92 17.61
CA VAL A 113 -23.01 -21.83 16.89
C VAL A 113 -23.18 -23.10 17.71
N ASP A 114 -24.25 -23.12 18.51
CA ASP A 114 -24.64 -24.30 19.27
C ASP A 114 -25.32 -25.30 18.32
N GLY A 115 -24.59 -26.35 17.92
CA GLY A 115 -25.08 -27.43 17.06
C GLY A 115 -24.56 -27.42 15.60
N SER A 116 -25.05 -28.37 14.81
CA SER A 116 -24.60 -28.64 13.44
C SER A 116 -25.31 -27.83 12.35
N THR A 117 -26.35 -27.06 12.70
CA THR A 117 -27.17 -26.35 11.71
C THR A 117 -26.96 -24.83 11.82
N PRO A 118 -26.25 -24.19 10.87
CA PRO A 118 -25.99 -22.76 10.88
C PRO A 118 -27.22 -21.99 10.37
N SER A 119 -28.33 -22.00 11.12
CA SER A 119 -29.39 -21.02 10.91
C SER A 119 -28.93 -19.68 11.50
N SER A 120 -28.16 -18.93 10.71
CA SER A 120 -27.50 -17.66 11.07
C SER A 120 -28.45 -16.54 11.51
N LYS A 121 -29.77 -16.70 11.33
CA LYS A 121 -30.74 -15.60 11.44
C LYS A 121 -31.05 -15.13 12.86
N HIS A 122 -30.72 -15.92 13.89
CA HIS A 122 -31.06 -15.61 15.29
C HIS A 122 -29.93 -15.84 16.29
N VAL A 123 -28.70 -16.04 15.81
CA VAL A 123 -27.58 -16.27 16.73
C VAL A 123 -27.15 -14.92 17.33
N PRO A 124 -27.09 -14.77 18.67
CA PRO A 124 -26.57 -13.57 19.30
C PRO A 124 -25.12 -13.33 18.86
N LYS A 125 -24.86 -12.15 18.30
CA LYS A 125 -23.53 -11.70 17.88
C LYS A 125 -22.98 -10.72 18.90
N THR A 126 -21.73 -10.91 19.29
CA THR A 126 -20.95 -9.96 20.07
C THR A 126 -20.07 -9.17 19.10
N LEU A 127 -20.23 -7.86 19.07
CA LEU A 127 -19.42 -6.98 18.24
C LEU A 127 -17.96 -6.98 18.72
N ILE A 128 -17.03 -7.29 17.80
CA ILE A 128 -15.59 -7.15 18.03
C ILE A 128 -15.15 -5.73 17.71
N GLY A 129 -15.69 -5.12 16.65
CA GLY A 129 -15.44 -3.72 16.32
C GLY A 129 -16.10 -3.31 15.02
N SER A 130 -16.32 -2.00 14.87
CA SER A 130 -16.75 -1.35 13.64
C SER A 130 -15.54 -0.80 12.90
N PHE A 131 -15.59 -0.84 11.58
CA PHE A 131 -14.52 -0.34 10.72
C PHE A 131 -14.25 1.14 11.00
N VAL A 132 -12.97 1.47 11.17
CA VAL A 132 -12.51 2.84 11.37
C VAL A 132 -12.27 3.45 9.99
N GLU A 133 -13.08 4.44 9.62
CA GLU A 133 -12.94 5.14 8.34
C GLU A 133 -11.54 5.74 8.19
N GLY A 134 -10.94 5.61 6.99
CA GLY A 134 -9.56 6.04 6.73
C GLY A 134 -8.47 5.15 7.35
N SER A 135 -8.82 4.08 8.10
CA SER A 135 -7.81 3.17 8.66
C SER A 135 -7.20 2.20 7.66
N ARG A 136 -7.86 2.00 6.51
CA ARG A 136 -7.37 1.08 5.48
C ARG A 136 -6.08 1.62 4.87
N ARG A 137 -4.99 0.88 5.00
CA ARG A 137 -3.68 1.25 4.46
C ARG A 137 -2.93 0.04 3.93
N VAL A 138 -2.01 0.27 3.01
CA VAL A 138 -1.10 -0.76 2.50
C VAL A 138 0.21 -0.66 3.30
N LEU A 139 0.72 -1.77 3.80
CA LEU A 139 1.99 -1.85 4.51
C LEU A 139 3.15 -2.04 3.52
N GLY A 140 4.39 -1.77 3.96
CA GLY A 140 5.60 -1.89 3.11
C GLY A 140 5.91 -3.29 2.58
N ASN A 141 5.19 -4.32 3.02
CA ASN A 141 5.28 -5.69 2.52
C ASN A 141 4.11 -6.05 1.57
N GLY A 142 3.33 -5.06 1.13
CA GLY A 142 2.15 -5.25 0.28
C GLY A 142 0.89 -5.73 1.02
N THR A 143 0.93 -5.97 2.34
CA THR A 143 -0.25 -6.36 3.14
C THR A 143 -1.20 -5.17 3.25
N ILE A 144 -2.50 -5.39 3.04
CA ILE A 144 -3.51 -4.38 3.32
C ILE A 144 -3.95 -4.54 4.77
N GLU A 145 -3.90 -3.48 5.55
CA GLU A 145 -4.33 -3.45 6.94
C GLU A 145 -5.63 -2.65 7.07
N GLU A 146 -6.57 -3.14 7.87
CA GLU A 146 -7.77 -2.42 8.31
C GLU A 146 -7.92 -2.48 9.84
N ARG A 147 -8.48 -1.42 10.43
CA ARG A 147 -8.69 -1.32 11.87
C ARG A 147 -10.18 -1.30 12.21
N TYR A 148 -10.55 -2.02 13.26
CA TYR A 148 -11.91 -2.15 13.76
C TYR A 148 -11.93 -1.87 15.27
N ASP A 149 -12.79 -0.95 15.71
CA ASP A 149 -12.82 -0.42 17.07
C ASP A 149 -14.23 -0.39 17.65
N GLY A 150 -14.36 -0.06 18.94
CA GLY A 150 -15.66 0.21 19.55
C GLY A 150 -16.50 -1.06 19.77
N GLY A 151 -15.84 -2.22 19.84
CA GLY A 151 -16.50 -3.48 20.16
C GLY A 151 -16.93 -3.57 21.62
N ALA A 152 -17.77 -4.57 21.90
CA ALA A 152 -18.24 -4.84 23.25
C ALA A 152 -17.07 -5.18 24.18
N ALA A 153 -17.06 -4.67 25.41
CA ALA A 153 -15.98 -4.85 26.39
C ALA A 153 -14.60 -4.35 25.91
N ASN A 154 -14.57 -3.25 25.16
CA ASN A 154 -13.35 -2.68 24.59
C ASN A 154 -12.63 -3.64 23.64
N ARG A 155 -13.40 -4.46 22.91
CA ARG A 155 -12.87 -5.25 21.83
C ARG A 155 -12.45 -4.37 20.65
N ALA A 156 -11.38 -4.78 20.00
CA ALA A 156 -10.90 -4.21 18.76
C ALA A 156 -10.24 -5.30 17.92
N ALA A 157 -10.10 -5.04 16.62
CA ALA A 157 -9.44 -5.95 15.71
C ALA A 157 -8.60 -5.22 14.67
N THR A 158 -7.52 -5.88 14.26
CA THR A 158 -6.77 -5.53 13.06
C THR A 158 -6.90 -6.66 12.05
N VAL A 159 -7.28 -6.32 10.81
CA VAL A 159 -7.41 -7.28 9.71
C VAL A 159 -6.28 -7.07 8.73
N HIS A 160 -5.50 -8.12 8.48
CA HIS A 160 -4.40 -8.14 7.52
C HIS A 160 -4.82 -8.99 6.31
N TYR A 161 -4.92 -8.35 5.14
CA TYR A 161 -5.07 -9.05 3.87
C TYR A 161 -3.69 -9.28 3.27
N VAL A 162 -3.28 -10.54 3.20
CA VAL A 162 -2.03 -10.99 2.59
C VAL A 162 -2.28 -11.50 1.18
N CYS A 163 -1.27 -11.43 0.31
CA CYS A 163 -1.41 -11.91 -1.06
C CYS A 163 -1.82 -13.39 -1.09
N ALA A 164 -2.93 -13.69 -1.76
CA ALA A 164 -3.33 -15.05 -2.08
C ALA A 164 -4.06 -15.10 -3.43
N ARG A 165 -4.00 -16.26 -4.10
CA ARG A 165 -4.62 -16.46 -5.42
C ARG A 165 -6.14 -16.51 -5.40
N ALA A 166 -6.74 -16.83 -4.25
CA ALA A 166 -8.19 -16.84 -4.08
C ALA A 166 -8.60 -15.84 -2.99
N THR A 167 -9.84 -15.40 -3.06
CA THR A 167 -10.43 -14.53 -2.03
C THR A 167 -10.73 -15.34 -0.77
N ASP A 168 -10.68 -14.67 0.36
CA ASP A 168 -11.20 -15.16 1.65
C ASP A 168 -10.57 -16.47 2.13
N ILE A 169 -9.32 -16.75 1.71
CA ILE A 169 -8.56 -17.86 2.29
C ILE A 169 -8.25 -17.48 3.73
N PHE A 170 -9.05 -18.01 4.62
CA PHE A 170 -8.87 -17.78 6.04
C PHE A 170 -7.58 -18.43 6.51
N THR A 171 -6.64 -17.61 6.99
CA THR A 171 -5.34 -18.12 7.43
C THR A 171 -5.33 -18.31 8.93
N GLU A 172 -5.63 -17.25 9.68
CA GLU A 172 -5.41 -17.24 11.13
C GLU A 172 -6.28 -16.19 11.85
N ILE A 173 -6.77 -16.51 13.05
CA ILE A 173 -7.20 -15.53 14.06
C ILE A 173 -6.35 -15.74 15.30
N THR A 174 -5.79 -14.66 15.82
CA THR A 174 -5.14 -14.65 17.12
C THR A 174 -5.72 -13.55 17.99
N GLU A 175 -5.69 -13.76 19.31
CA GLU A 175 -5.98 -12.74 20.32
C GLU A 175 -4.67 -12.42 21.06
N PRO A 176 -3.75 -11.63 20.46
CA PRO A 176 -2.45 -11.34 21.06
C PRO A 176 -2.53 -10.69 22.44
N GLU A 177 -3.55 -9.85 22.66
CA GLU A 177 -3.87 -9.25 23.95
C GLU A 177 -5.36 -9.44 24.23
N ILE A 178 -5.75 -9.42 25.51
CA ILE A 178 -7.15 -9.59 25.90
C ILE A 178 -8.02 -8.56 25.16
N HIS A 179 -9.02 -9.07 24.44
CA HIS A 179 -9.97 -8.33 23.60
C HIS A 179 -9.35 -7.65 22.36
N GLN A 180 -8.10 -7.93 22.00
CA GLN A 180 -7.46 -7.43 20.79
C GLN A 180 -7.29 -8.59 19.81
N TYR A 181 -8.05 -8.57 18.71
CA TYR A 181 -8.03 -9.64 17.71
C TYR A 181 -7.16 -9.27 16.51
N ARG A 182 -6.50 -10.26 15.92
CA ARG A 182 -5.79 -10.14 14.66
C ARG A 182 -6.33 -11.18 13.68
N PHE A 183 -6.87 -10.72 12.56
CA PHE A 183 -7.33 -11.56 11.46
C PHE A 183 -6.29 -11.54 10.34
N VAL A 184 -5.92 -12.71 9.80
CA VAL A 184 -5.05 -12.83 8.63
C VAL A 184 -5.80 -13.55 7.51
N LEU A 185 -5.99 -12.86 6.39
CA LEU A 185 -6.82 -13.27 5.27
C LEU A 185 -6.02 -13.27 3.98
N GLY A 186 -6.07 -14.35 3.22
CA GLY A 186 -5.58 -14.35 1.84
C GLY A 186 -6.55 -13.61 0.92
N HIS A 187 -6.06 -12.63 0.16
CA HIS A 187 -6.86 -11.90 -0.82
C HIS A 187 -6.04 -11.48 -2.05
N PRO A 188 -6.58 -11.60 -3.29
CA PRO A 188 -5.85 -11.25 -4.52
C PRO A 188 -5.54 -9.76 -4.63
N ALA A 189 -6.37 -8.89 -4.05
CA ALA A 189 -6.09 -7.45 -4.00
C ALA A 189 -4.76 -7.10 -3.31
N ALA A 190 -4.26 -7.96 -2.42
CA ALA A 190 -2.97 -7.77 -1.76
C ALA A 190 -1.77 -8.31 -2.58
N CYS A 191 -2.00 -8.92 -3.74
CA CYS A 191 -0.92 -9.41 -4.62
C CYS A 191 -0.38 -8.36 -5.58
N ASN A 192 -1.19 -7.34 -5.90
CA ASN A 192 -0.85 -6.31 -6.89
C ASN A 192 -0.45 -4.98 -6.24
N THR A 193 -0.23 -5.00 -4.93
CA THR A 193 0.19 -3.86 -4.14
C THR A 193 1.69 -3.95 -3.90
N TYR A 194 2.46 -3.18 -4.64
CA TYR A 194 3.87 -2.95 -4.33
C TYR A 194 4.06 -1.53 -3.81
N THR A 195 4.83 -1.43 -2.73
CA THR A 195 5.41 -0.18 -2.27
C THR A 195 6.70 0.07 -3.03
N LEU A 196 6.79 1.25 -3.64
CA LEU A 196 8.05 1.80 -4.10
C LEU A 196 8.91 2.20 -2.88
N ASP A 197 10.22 2.26 -3.05
CA ASP A 197 11.19 2.51 -1.96
C ASP A 197 11.03 3.89 -1.28
N ASP A 198 10.27 4.79 -1.90
CA ASP A 198 9.88 6.11 -1.38
C ASP A 198 8.61 6.07 -0.50
N GLY A 199 7.99 4.89 -0.34
CA GLY A 199 6.72 4.72 0.37
C GLY A 199 5.49 4.99 -0.50
N THR A 200 5.65 5.25 -1.79
CA THR A 200 4.55 5.46 -2.74
C THR A 200 3.93 4.13 -3.15
N TYR A 201 2.60 4.06 -3.17
CA TYR A 201 1.85 2.87 -3.53
C TYR A 201 1.43 2.92 -5.00
N VAL A 202 1.85 1.92 -5.78
CA VAL A 202 1.43 1.78 -7.17
C VAL A 202 0.53 0.55 -7.28
N TYR A 203 -0.62 0.74 -7.92
CA TYR A 203 -1.56 -0.32 -8.23
C TYR A 203 -1.44 -0.64 -9.71
N ASP A 204 -1.22 -1.90 -10.05
CA ASP A 204 -1.32 -2.34 -11.44
C ASP A 204 -2.81 -2.32 -11.85
N GLU A 205 -3.16 -1.48 -12.82
CA GLU A 205 -4.48 -1.54 -13.43
C GLU A 205 -4.56 -2.82 -14.27
N PHE A 206 -5.16 -3.87 -13.71
CA PHE A 206 -5.69 -4.94 -14.55
C PHE A 206 -6.79 -4.32 -15.40
N GLU A 207 -6.51 -4.16 -16.69
CA GLU A 207 -7.52 -4.04 -17.71
C GLU A 207 -8.27 -5.37 -17.73
N ASP A 208 -9.51 -5.38 -17.22
CA ASP A 208 -10.45 -6.47 -17.47
C ASP A 208 -10.72 -6.49 -18.98
N GLU A 209 -9.87 -7.18 -19.75
CA GLU A 209 -10.25 -7.69 -21.06
C GLU A 209 -11.32 -8.77 -20.84
N GLY A 210 -12.57 -8.31 -20.77
CA GLY A 210 -13.72 -9.19 -20.77
C GLY A 210 -13.81 -10.01 -22.07
N PRO A 211 -14.43 -11.20 -22.04
CA PRO A 211 -14.74 -11.99 -23.24
C PRO A 211 -15.83 -11.37 -24.12
#